data_AF-A0A925JEW6-F1
#
_entry.id   AF-A0A925JEW6-F1
#
_cell.length_a   1.000
_cell.length_b   1.000
_cell.length_c   1.000
_cell.angle_alpha   90.00
_cell.angle_beta   90.00
_cell.angle_gamma   90.00
#
_symmetry.space_group_name_H-M   'P 1'
#
loop_
_entity.id
_entity.type
_entity.pdbx_description
1 polymer ?
#
loop_
_entity_poly.entity_id
_entity_poly.type
_entity_poly.pdbx_seq_one_letter_code
_entity_poly.pdbx_strand_id
1 'polypeptide(L)'
;MASSFSRYKILLLALFLIVATGAIFVLTISKQQVNFSADVKPIINSKCITCHGGVKAKGGFSLLFREEALAKTESGVYAIVPGDAKSSEMIRRLTLKDPEERMPYQHAPLSKDEISILTRWVDQGAKWGEHWAYQPIGKTPVPDEDDEWIRNDIDKFILARLQ
;
A
#
# COMPACT_ATOMS: atom_id res chain seq x y z
N MET A 1 -9.01 15.95 56.94
CA MET A 1 -8.01 16.22 55.87
C MET A 1 -7.56 14.97 55.08
N ALA A 2 -7.90 13.74 55.47
CA ALA A 2 -7.41 12.51 54.80
C ALA A 2 -8.13 12.11 53.49
N SER A 3 -9.31 12.67 53.18
CA SER A 3 -10.13 12.26 52.02
C SER A 3 -9.70 12.86 50.68
N SER A 4 -8.97 13.99 50.69
CA SER A 4 -8.49 14.66 49.46
C SER A 4 -7.32 13.90 48.81
N PHE A 5 -6.45 13.30 49.63
CA PHE A 5 -5.27 12.56 49.18
C PHE A 5 -5.62 11.28 48.41
N SER A 6 -6.74 10.63 48.77
CA SER A 6 -7.26 9.46 48.06
C SER A 6 -7.86 9.82 46.70
N ARG A 7 -8.56 10.96 46.61
CA ARG A 7 -9.16 11.44 45.35
C ARG A 7 -8.11 11.80 44.31
N TYR A 8 -7.00 12.44 44.71
CA TYR A 8 -5.88 12.73 43.79
C TYR A 8 -5.21 11.46 43.25
N LYS A 9 -5.03 10.43 44.09
CA LYS A 9 -4.46 9.14 43.64
C LYS A 9 -5.38 8.43 42.65
N ILE A 10 -6.68 8.46 42.89
CA ILE A 10 -7.69 7.87 41.97
C ILE A 10 -7.70 8.63 40.64
N LEU A 11 -7.65 9.97 40.65
CA LEU A 11 -7.59 10.78 39.43
C LEU A 11 -6.30 10.57 38.64
N LEU A 12 -5.15 10.45 39.30
CA LEU A 12 -3.87 10.18 38.65
C LEU A 12 -3.79 8.77 38.05
N LEU A 13 -4.35 7.76 38.74
CA LEU A 13 -4.46 6.40 38.20
C LEU A 13 -5.38 6.34 36.98
N ALA A 14 -6.53 7.01 37.03
CA ALA A 14 -7.45 7.09 35.90
C ALA A 14 -6.81 7.79 34.70
N LEU A 15 -6.09 8.89 34.92
CA LEU A 15 -5.38 9.60 33.86
C LEU A 15 -4.27 8.74 33.24
N PHE A 16 -3.49 8.03 34.06
CA PHE A 16 -2.45 7.12 33.58
C PHE A 16 -3.05 5.98 32.73
N LEU A 17 -4.18 5.40 33.14
CA LEU A 17 -4.91 4.39 32.37
C LEU A 17 -5.42 4.93 31.03
N ILE A 18 -5.96 6.15 31.00
CA ILE A 18 -6.43 6.79 29.76
C ILE A 18 -5.25 7.04 28.80
N VAL A 19 -4.11 7.52 29.31
CA VAL A 19 -2.92 7.74 28.48
C VAL A 19 -2.33 6.42 27.97
N ALA A 20 -2.27 5.38 28.82
CA ALA A 20 -1.75 4.07 28.44
C ALA A 20 -2.64 3.41 27.36
N THR A 21 -3.96 3.47 27.52
CA THR A 21 -4.91 2.96 26.52
C THR A 21 -4.86 3.75 25.21
N GLY A 22 -4.75 5.08 25.26
CA GLY A 22 -4.54 5.92 24.08
C GLY A 22 -3.24 5.59 23.33
N ALA A 23 -2.14 5.37 24.07
CA ALA A 23 -0.85 4.99 23.48
C ALA A 23 -0.90 3.60 22.81
N ILE A 24 -1.56 2.62 23.44
CA ILE A 24 -1.75 1.29 22.85
C ILE A 24 -2.60 1.39 21.57
N PHE A 25 -3.68 2.19 21.59
CA PHE A 25 -4.54 2.37 20.42
C PHE A 25 -3.79 2.95 19.22
N VAL A 26 -2.93 3.96 19.44
CA VAL A 26 -2.06 4.55 18.40
C VAL A 26 -1.04 3.54 17.87
N LEU A 27 -0.48 2.68 18.73
CA LEU A 27 0.44 1.62 18.32
C LEU A 27 -0.26 0.50 17.53
N THR A 28 -1.56 0.30 17.74
CA THR A 28 -2.38 -0.69 17.01
C THR A 28 -3.10 -0.13 15.81
N ILE A 29 -2.80 1.10 15.35
CA ILE A 29 -3.22 1.54 14.02
C ILE A 29 -2.53 0.62 13.01
N SER A 30 -3.23 -0.46 12.66
CA SER A 30 -2.85 -1.36 11.61
C SER A 30 -2.74 -0.51 10.35
N LYS A 31 -1.52 -0.31 9.84
CA LYS A 31 -1.34 0.25 8.51
C LYS A 31 -2.22 -0.57 7.57
N GLN A 32 -3.14 0.10 6.89
CA GLN A 32 -4.08 -0.54 5.98
C GLN A 32 -3.33 -1.53 5.09
N GLN A 33 -3.82 -2.76 5.05
CA GLN A 33 -3.23 -3.81 4.22
C GLN A 33 -3.33 -3.36 2.76
N VAL A 34 -2.20 -3.40 2.05
CA VAL A 34 -2.17 -3.03 0.64
C VAL A 34 -2.78 -4.17 -0.17
N ASN A 35 -3.77 -3.84 -1.00
CA ASN A 35 -4.36 -4.78 -1.94
C ASN A 35 -3.55 -4.75 -3.24
N PHE A 36 -2.91 -5.86 -3.60
CA PHE A 36 -2.10 -5.91 -4.80
C PHE A 36 -2.89 -5.56 -6.07
N SER A 37 -4.09 -6.11 -6.23
CA SER A 37 -4.89 -5.94 -7.46
C SER A 37 -5.46 -4.52 -7.59
N ALA A 38 -5.88 -3.92 -6.47
CA ALA A 38 -6.49 -2.59 -6.47
C ALA A 38 -5.47 -1.45 -6.38
N ASP A 39 -4.39 -1.63 -5.61
CA ASP A 39 -3.45 -0.55 -5.28
C ASP A 39 -2.13 -0.64 -6.06
N VAL A 40 -1.56 -1.85 -6.17
CA VAL A 40 -0.18 -2.04 -6.69
C VAL A 40 -0.16 -2.27 -8.20
N LYS A 41 -1.00 -3.17 -8.68
CA LYS A 41 -1.05 -3.59 -10.09
C LYS A 41 -1.32 -2.42 -11.05
N PRO A 42 -2.21 -1.44 -10.74
CA PRO A 42 -2.38 -0.27 -11.60
C PRO A 42 -1.10 0.58 -11.74
N ILE A 43 -0.33 0.72 -10.66
CA ILE A 43 0.94 1.47 -10.68
C ILE A 43 1.96 0.72 -11.53
N ILE A 44 2.14 -0.59 -11.31
CA ILE A 44 3.07 -1.42 -12.09
C ILE A 44 2.74 -1.36 -13.59
N ASN A 45 1.47 -1.53 -13.94
CA ASN A 45 1.02 -1.52 -15.33
C ASN A 45 1.24 -0.16 -16.01
N SER A 46 1.02 0.94 -15.30
CA SER A 46 1.11 2.29 -15.87
C SER A 46 2.53 2.86 -15.87
N LYS A 47 3.37 2.52 -14.89
CA LYS A 47 4.69 3.16 -14.67
C LYS A 47 5.88 2.25 -14.94
N CYS A 48 5.71 0.92 -14.94
CA CYS A 48 6.84 -0.01 -14.89
C CYS A 48 6.91 -0.96 -16.10
N ILE A 49 5.77 -1.57 -16.49
CA ILE A 49 5.73 -2.68 -17.47
C ILE A 49 6.27 -2.29 -18.85
N THR A 50 6.19 -1.03 -19.26
CA THR A 50 6.73 -0.58 -20.56
C THR A 50 8.23 -0.87 -20.72
N CYS A 51 9.00 -0.86 -19.62
CA CYS A 51 10.45 -1.11 -19.62
C CYS A 51 10.85 -2.40 -18.89
N HIS A 52 10.00 -2.92 -18.01
CA HIS A 52 10.26 -4.07 -17.15
C HIS A 52 9.16 -5.15 -17.29
N GLY A 53 8.67 -5.40 -18.51
CA GLY A 53 7.69 -6.44 -18.80
C GLY A 53 7.98 -7.20 -20.10
N GLY A 54 7.64 -8.49 -20.12
CA GLY A 54 7.76 -9.37 -21.28
C GLY A 54 9.22 -9.48 -21.76
N VAL A 55 9.44 -9.30 -23.06
CA VAL A 55 10.80 -9.29 -23.65
C VAL A 55 11.65 -8.09 -23.21
N LYS A 56 11.03 -7.08 -22.60
CA LYS A 56 11.73 -5.89 -22.07
C LYS A 56 11.95 -6.10 -20.58
N ALA A 57 13.16 -6.50 -20.21
CA ALA A 57 13.56 -6.64 -18.81
C ALA A 57 14.81 -5.79 -18.57
N LYS A 58 14.69 -4.45 -18.67
CA LYS A 58 15.86 -3.57 -18.51
C LYS A 58 16.59 -3.87 -17.20
N GLY A 59 17.91 -4.07 -17.28
CA GLY A 59 18.75 -4.42 -16.13
C GLY A 59 18.49 -5.83 -15.60
N GLY A 60 17.93 -6.74 -16.40
CA GLY A 60 17.54 -8.08 -15.97
C GLY A 60 16.39 -8.11 -14.96
N PHE A 61 15.57 -7.06 -14.91
CA PHE A 61 14.43 -6.96 -14.00
C PHE A 61 13.10 -6.97 -14.75
N SER A 62 12.25 -7.94 -14.45
CA SER A 62 10.90 -8.09 -14.99
C SER A 62 9.87 -8.12 -13.86
N LEU A 63 8.77 -7.40 -14.06
CA LEU A 63 7.59 -7.34 -13.20
C LEU A 63 6.41 -8.12 -13.79
N LEU A 64 6.64 -8.96 -14.81
CA LEU A 64 5.57 -9.72 -15.44
C LEU A 64 5.13 -10.91 -14.58
N PHE A 65 6.10 -11.63 -14.03
CA PHE A 65 5.87 -12.77 -13.14
C PHE A 65 6.55 -12.54 -11.79
N ARG A 66 5.94 -13.08 -10.73
CA ARG A 66 6.43 -12.92 -9.36
C ARG A 66 7.84 -13.47 -9.21
N GLU A 67 8.10 -14.62 -9.80
CA GLU A 67 9.37 -15.34 -9.70
C GLU A 67 10.50 -14.51 -10.31
N GLU A 68 10.24 -13.85 -11.45
CA GLU A 68 11.19 -12.96 -12.12
C GLU A 68 11.41 -11.67 -11.31
N ALA A 69 10.34 -11.10 -10.75
CA ALA A 69 10.41 -9.86 -9.98
C ALA A 69 11.22 -10.02 -8.68
N LEU A 70 11.29 -11.24 -8.15
CA LEU A 70 12.05 -11.60 -6.95
C LEU A 70 13.44 -12.19 -7.28
N ALA A 71 13.79 -12.32 -8.56
CA ALA A 71 15.11 -12.78 -8.97
C ALA A 71 16.18 -11.71 -8.80
N LYS A 72 17.45 -12.12 -8.91
CA LYS A 72 18.56 -11.19 -9.03
C LYS A 72 18.52 -10.50 -10.39
N THR A 73 18.80 -9.20 -10.39
CA THR A 73 19.00 -8.42 -11.61
C THR A 73 20.34 -8.75 -12.26
N GLU A 74 20.61 -8.20 -13.45
CA GLU A 74 21.96 -8.25 -14.07
C GLU A 74 23.04 -7.68 -13.13
N SER A 75 22.62 -6.78 -12.25
CA SER A 75 23.24 -6.33 -11.00
C SER A 75 23.97 -7.35 -10.13
N GLY A 76 23.39 -8.54 -10.07
CA GLY A 76 23.56 -9.48 -8.95
C GLY A 76 22.78 -9.10 -7.67
N VAL A 77 22.01 -8.00 -7.69
CA VAL A 77 21.21 -7.53 -6.54
C VAL A 77 19.74 -7.89 -6.69
N TYR A 78 19.00 -7.96 -5.59
CA TYR A 78 17.55 -8.18 -5.63
C TYR A 78 16.81 -6.86 -5.87
N ALA A 79 15.94 -6.84 -6.87
CA ALA A 79 15.07 -5.69 -7.11
C ALA A 79 14.02 -5.52 -6.01
N ILE A 80 13.44 -6.63 -5.57
CA ILE A 80 12.44 -6.68 -4.51
C ILE A 80 12.88 -7.72 -3.47
N VAL A 81 12.98 -7.29 -2.22
CA VAL A 81 13.23 -8.12 -1.04
C VAL A 81 11.93 -8.15 -0.20
N PRO A 82 11.15 -9.23 -0.25
CA PRO A 82 9.91 -9.33 0.52
C PRO A 82 10.13 -9.09 2.01
N GLY A 83 9.40 -8.14 2.57
CA GLY A 83 9.50 -7.75 3.98
C GLY A 83 10.54 -6.67 4.27
N ASP A 84 11.32 -6.23 3.28
CA ASP A 84 12.35 -5.20 3.45
C ASP A 84 12.44 -4.26 2.25
N ALA A 85 11.62 -3.21 2.27
CA ALA A 85 11.64 -2.18 1.24
C ALA A 85 12.96 -1.40 1.22
N LYS A 86 13.66 -1.27 2.35
CA LYS A 86 14.94 -0.53 2.43
C LYS A 86 16.06 -1.25 1.70
N SER A 87 16.06 -2.59 1.73
CA SER A 87 17.02 -3.42 1.01
C SER A 87 16.62 -3.72 -0.44
N SER A 88 15.46 -3.23 -0.89
CA SER A 88 14.95 -3.44 -2.24
C SER A 88 15.45 -2.37 -3.23
N GLU A 89 16.23 -2.77 -4.24
CA GLU A 89 16.78 -1.83 -5.23
C GLU A 89 15.69 -1.08 -6.01
N MET A 90 14.54 -1.73 -6.27
CA MET A 90 13.38 -1.09 -6.90
C MET A 90 12.95 0.15 -6.10
N ILE A 91 12.78 0.02 -4.78
CA ILE A 91 12.34 1.12 -3.93
C ILE A 91 13.40 2.22 -3.86
N ARG A 92 14.68 1.85 -3.76
CA ARG A 92 15.79 2.81 -3.80
C ARG A 92 15.72 3.67 -5.07
N ARG A 93 15.62 3.03 -6.24
CA ARG A 93 15.58 3.69 -7.56
C ARG A 93 14.39 4.64 -7.73
N LEU A 94 13.25 4.38 -7.09
CA LEU A 94 12.08 5.26 -7.14
C LEU A 94 12.30 6.59 -6.38
N THR A 95 13.22 6.61 -5.42
CA THR A 95 13.45 7.77 -4.52
C THR A 95 14.70 8.59 -4.85
N LEU A 96 15.47 8.16 -5.85
CA LEU A 96 16.68 8.88 -6.28
C LEU A 96 16.33 10.25 -6.86
N LYS A 97 17.22 11.23 -6.64
CA LYS A 97 17.07 12.59 -7.16
C LYS A 97 17.64 12.73 -8.57
N ASP A 98 18.66 11.95 -8.90
CA ASP A 98 19.29 11.95 -10.22
C ASP A 98 18.37 11.30 -11.26
N PRO A 99 17.89 12.04 -12.28
CA PRO A 99 17.06 11.48 -13.34
C PRO A 99 17.71 10.35 -14.14
N GLU A 100 19.04 10.29 -14.19
CA GLU A 100 19.77 9.25 -14.93
C GLU A 100 19.75 7.91 -14.21
N GLU A 101 19.63 7.92 -12.88
CA GLU A 101 19.54 6.70 -12.07
C GLU A 101 18.12 6.38 -11.60
N ARG A 102 17.26 7.40 -11.50
CA ARG A 102 15.89 7.29 -10.98
C ARG A 102 14.98 6.55 -11.95
N MET A 103 14.10 5.73 -11.39
CA MET A 103 13.00 5.13 -12.15
C MET A 103 11.68 5.90 -11.98
N PRO A 104 10.85 6.00 -13.03
CA PRO A 104 11.13 5.52 -14.38
C PRO A 104 12.07 6.48 -15.13
N TYR A 105 13.05 5.91 -15.86
CA TYR A 105 14.08 6.66 -16.59
C TYR A 105 13.47 7.47 -17.74
N GLN A 106 13.87 8.74 -17.87
CA GLN A 106 13.33 9.71 -18.85
C GLN A 106 11.80 9.89 -18.81
N HIS A 107 11.16 9.55 -17.69
CA HIS A 107 9.73 9.78 -17.46
C HIS A 107 9.51 10.52 -16.14
N ALA A 108 8.28 11.03 -15.98
CA ALA A 108 7.86 11.68 -14.75
C ALA A 108 8.04 10.72 -13.54
N PRO A 109 8.47 11.25 -12.38
CA PRO A 109 8.57 10.45 -11.16
C PRO A 109 7.19 9.95 -10.73
N LEU A 110 7.18 8.86 -9.97
CA LEU A 110 5.99 8.44 -9.24
C LEU A 110 5.62 9.49 -8.18
N SER A 111 4.33 9.59 -7.87
CA SER A 111 3.87 10.41 -6.75
C SER A 111 4.35 9.82 -5.42
N LYS A 112 4.35 10.65 -4.37
CA LYS A 112 4.71 10.19 -3.02
C LYS A 112 3.79 9.06 -2.54
N ASP A 113 2.52 9.12 -2.92
CA ASP A 113 1.53 8.11 -2.53
C ASP A 113 1.73 6.80 -3.27
N GLU A 114 2.04 6.85 -4.57
CA GLU A 114 2.40 5.66 -5.35
C GLU A 114 3.65 4.97 -4.78
N ILE A 115 4.70 5.73 -4.46
CA ILE A 115 5.90 5.21 -3.81
C ILE A 115 5.56 4.61 -2.42
N SER A 116 4.69 5.27 -1.65
CA SER A 116 4.25 4.78 -0.34
C SER A 116 3.50 3.45 -0.44
N ILE A 117 2.62 3.29 -1.43
CA ILE A 117 1.89 2.04 -1.70
C ILE A 117 2.88 0.92 -2.03
N LEU A 118 3.81 1.15 -2.95
CA LEU A 118 4.82 0.15 -3.34
C LEU A 118 5.74 -0.22 -2.17
N THR A 119 6.17 0.78 -1.39
CA THR A 119 7.01 0.56 -0.20
C THR A 119 6.29 -0.31 0.83
N ARG A 120 5.03 0.04 1.18
CA ARG A 120 4.23 -0.75 2.13
C ARG A 120 3.96 -2.15 1.61
N TRP A 121 3.69 -2.30 0.30
CA TRP A 121 3.48 -3.61 -0.30
C TRP A 121 4.71 -4.51 -0.14
N VAL A 122 5.92 -3.96 -0.39
CA VAL A 122 7.17 -4.71 -0.18
C VAL A 122 7.37 -5.05 1.29
N ASP A 123 7.20 -4.10 2.21
CA ASP A 123 7.31 -4.32 3.66
C ASP A 123 6.28 -5.36 4.17
N GLN A 124 5.12 -5.46 3.53
CA GLN A 124 4.09 -6.46 3.84
C GLN A 124 4.35 -7.83 3.18
N GLY A 125 5.55 -8.04 2.63
CA GLY A 125 5.99 -9.32 2.07
C GLY A 125 5.79 -9.45 0.56
N ALA A 126 5.56 -8.34 -0.16
CA ALA A 126 5.43 -8.30 -1.62
C ALA A 126 4.48 -9.38 -2.18
N LYS A 127 3.33 -9.58 -1.51
CA LYS A 127 2.36 -10.61 -1.91
C LYS A 127 1.69 -10.21 -3.21
N TRP A 128 1.75 -11.11 -4.19
CA TRP A 128 1.01 -10.94 -5.45
C TRP A 128 -0.44 -11.37 -5.25
N GLY A 129 -1.34 -10.75 -6.01
CA GLY A 129 -2.74 -11.14 -6.03
C GLY A 129 -2.95 -12.41 -6.86
N GLU A 130 -3.95 -13.20 -6.48
CA GLU A 130 -4.48 -14.24 -7.35
C GLU A 130 -5.16 -13.63 -8.57
N HIS A 131 -5.21 -14.40 -9.66
CA HIS A 131 -5.97 -13.99 -10.82
C HIS A 131 -7.46 -13.90 -10.46
N TRP A 132 -8.14 -12.83 -10.89
CA TRP A 132 -9.52 -12.51 -10.51
C TRP A 132 -10.50 -13.67 -10.77
N ALA A 133 -10.25 -14.48 -11.80
CA ALA A 133 -11.10 -15.62 -12.15
C ALA A 133 -11.10 -16.75 -11.10
N TYR A 134 -10.10 -16.80 -10.22
CA TYR A 134 -10.00 -17.79 -9.14
C TYR A 134 -10.42 -17.23 -7.78
N GLN A 135 -10.69 -15.92 -7.70
CA GLN A 135 -11.15 -15.31 -6.46
C GLN A 135 -12.66 -15.49 -6.30
N PRO A 136 -13.13 -15.93 -5.12
CA PRO A 136 -14.56 -16.02 -4.86
C PRO A 136 -15.20 -14.64 -4.93
N ILE A 137 -16.39 -14.56 -5.54
CA ILE A 137 -17.15 -13.31 -5.60
C ILE A 137 -17.68 -13.00 -4.20
N GLY A 138 -17.17 -11.93 -3.60
CA GLY A 138 -17.67 -11.40 -2.34
C GLY A 138 -18.98 -10.64 -2.51
N LYS A 139 -19.81 -10.59 -1.47
CA LYS A 139 -20.96 -9.69 -1.43
C LYS A 139 -20.47 -8.29 -1.06
N THR A 140 -20.66 -7.32 -1.95
CA THR A 140 -20.40 -5.91 -1.66
C THR A 140 -21.71 -5.26 -1.21
N PRO A 141 -21.75 -4.60 -0.03
CA PRO A 141 -22.92 -3.83 0.36
C PRO A 141 -23.14 -2.69 -0.63
N VAL A 142 -24.37 -2.56 -1.11
CA VAL A 142 -24.77 -1.46 -2.00
C VAL A 142 -24.80 -0.17 -1.15
N PRO A 143 -24.18 0.93 -1.62
CA PRO A 143 -24.25 2.22 -0.94
C PRO A 143 -25.69 2.65 -0.71
N ASP A 144 -25.95 3.26 0.44
CA ASP A 144 -27.28 3.80 0.78
C ASP A 144 -27.44 5.22 0.21
N GLU A 145 -27.37 5.29 -1.13
CA GLU A 145 -27.56 6.52 -1.88
C GLU A 145 -28.98 6.58 -2.45
N ASP A 146 -29.60 7.75 -2.37
CA ASP A 146 -30.91 8.04 -2.95
C ASP A 146 -30.85 9.34 -3.76
N ASP A 147 -31.26 9.25 -5.03
CA ASP A 147 -31.32 10.36 -5.98
C ASP A 147 -32.29 10.01 -7.12
N GLU A 148 -32.97 11.00 -7.70
CA GLU A 148 -33.95 10.80 -8.79
C GLU A 148 -33.33 10.19 -10.06
N TRP A 149 -32.02 10.34 -10.27
CA TRP A 149 -31.30 9.77 -11.40
C TRP A 149 -31.01 8.27 -11.26
N ILE A 150 -31.10 7.71 -10.04
CA ILE A 150 -30.81 6.30 -9.74
C ILE A 150 -31.88 5.39 -10.34
N ARG A 151 -31.46 4.46 -11.21
CA ARG A 151 -32.34 3.47 -11.87
C ARG A 151 -32.08 2.05 -11.40
N ASN A 152 -30.89 1.78 -10.87
CA ASN A 152 -30.47 0.48 -10.37
C ASN A 152 -29.32 0.61 -9.35
N ASP A 153 -28.94 -0.50 -8.70
CA ASP A 153 -27.92 -0.51 -7.65
C ASP A 153 -26.53 -0.05 -8.11
N ILE A 154 -26.18 -0.20 -9.40
CA ILE A 154 -24.90 0.28 -9.94
C ILE A 154 -24.82 1.81 -9.86
N ASP A 155 -25.94 2.51 -10.05
CA ASP A 155 -25.99 3.97 -10.03
C ASP A 155 -25.69 4.52 -8.62
N LYS A 156 -26.05 3.77 -7.58
CA LYS A 156 -25.70 4.08 -6.18
C LYS A 156 -24.18 4.08 -5.97
N PHE A 157 -23.45 3.14 -6.58
CA PHE A 157 -21.99 3.13 -6.53
C PHE A 157 -21.33 4.28 -7.31
N ILE A 158 -21.95 4.72 -8.40
CA ILE A 158 -21.45 5.86 -9.19
C ILE A 158 -21.62 7.14 -8.37
N LEU A 159 -22.80 7.36 -7.79
CA LEU A 159 -23.10 8.56 -7.02
C LEU A 159 -22.19 8.70 -5.79
N ALA A 160 -22.00 7.61 -5.04
CA ALA A 160 -21.10 7.57 -3.88
C ALA A 160 -19.63 7.93 -4.20
N ARG A 161 -19.21 7.87 -5.47
CA ARG A 161 -17.84 8.22 -5.90
C ARG A 161 -17.73 9.66 -6.42
N LEU A 162 -18.84 10.29 -6.79
CA LEU A 162 -18.87 11.65 -7.32
C LEU A 162 -19.04 12.70 -6.23
N GLN A 163 -19.60 12.32 -5.08
CA GLN A 163 -19.65 13.14 -3.86
C GLN A 163 -18.29 13.13 -3.14
#